data_AF-A0AAE6WIN4-F1
#
_entry.id   AF-A0AAE6WIN4-F1
#
_cell.length_a   1.000
_cell.length_b   1.000
_cell.length_c   1.000
_cell.angle_alpha   90.00
_cell.angle_beta   90.00
_cell.angle_gamma   90.00
#
_symmetry.space_group_name_H-M   'P 1'
#
loop_
_entity.id
_entity.type
_entity.pdbx_description
1 polymer ?
#
loop_
_entity_poly.entity_id
_entity_poly.type
_entity_poly.pdbx_seq_one_letter_code
_entity_poly.pdbx_strand_id
1 'polypeptide(L)'
;MLETWEENTVFQKVAIIVALVFFMVLPVSTVLEAFGIEFVTERVFAWWWLLTALFCLVARKYYWVIAILVGTPILMVFCGMFLAEAIGYYGEEFFGLDLYPLW
;
A
#
# COMPACT_ATOMS: atom_id res chain seq x y z
N MET A 1 17.03 -0.34 -17.99
CA MET A 1 17.24 1.11 -17.85
C MET A 1 16.03 1.67 -17.13
N LEU A 2 16.19 2.28 -15.96
CA LEU A 2 15.12 3.08 -15.35
C LEU A 2 15.04 4.36 -16.20
N GLU A 3 14.00 4.50 -17.01
CA GLU A 3 13.73 5.73 -17.78
C GLU A 3 13.68 6.91 -16.81
N THR A 4 14.36 8.00 -17.15
CA THR A 4 14.42 9.18 -16.29
C THR A 4 13.06 9.87 -16.25
N TRP A 5 12.75 10.58 -15.16
CA TRP A 5 11.45 11.23 -14.99
C TRP A 5 11.10 12.19 -16.14
N GLU A 6 12.09 12.84 -16.73
CA GLU A 6 11.93 13.79 -17.84
C GLU A 6 11.51 13.12 -19.15
N GLU A 7 11.96 11.89 -19.39
CA GLU A 7 11.64 11.10 -20.59
C GLU A 7 10.21 10.55 -20.58
N ASN A 8 9.54 10.57 -19.43
CA ASN A 8 8.20 10.02 -19.27
C ASN A 8 7.13 10.97 -19.81
N THR A 9 6.22 10.42 -20.62
CA THR A 9 4.98 11.10 -20.98
C THR A 9 4.13 11.42 -19.74
N VAL A 10 3.25 12.42 -19.84
CA VAL A 10 2.32 12.76 -18.74
C VAL A 10 1.53 11.53 -18.29
N PHE A 11 1.07 10.71 -19.24
CA PHE A 11 0.34 9.47 -18.94
C PHE A 11 1.16 8.49 -18.09
N GLN A 12 2.44 8.29 -18.43
CA GLN A 12 3.34 7.41 -17.67
C GLN A 12 3.64 7.97 -16.27
N LYS A 13 3.78 9.30 -16.14
CA LYS A 13 3.97 9.96 -14.84
C LYS A 13 2.77 9.73 -13.93
N VAL A 14 1.56 9.88 -14.48
CA VAL A 14 0.32 9.60 -13.74
C VAL A 14 0.26 8.13 -13.32
N ALA A 15 0.63 7.18 -14.19
CA ALA A 15 0.67 5.76 -13.83
C ALA A 15 1.63 5.46 -12.66
N ILE A 16 2.79 6.10 -12.64
CA ILE A 16 3.75 5.97 -11.53
C ILE A 16 3.19 6.58 -10.25
N ILE A 17 2.57 7.76 -10.32
CA ILE A 17 1.96 8.41 -9.16
C ILE A 17 0.84 7.54 -8.57
N VAL A 18 -0.05 7.00 -9.41
CA VAL A 18 -1.12 6.10 -8.95
C VAL A 18 -0.54 4.85 -8.28
N ALA A 19 0.53 4.26 -8.84
CA ALA A 19 1.22 3.13 -8.24
C ALA A 19 1.82 3.48 -6.86
N LEU A 20 2.46 4.64 -6.73
CA LEU A 20 3.01 5.11 -5.46
C LEU A 20 1.94 5.35 -4.41
N VAL A 21 0.84 6.01 -4.79
CA VAL A 21 -0.30 6.25 -3.91
C VAL A 21 -0.87 4.92 -3.43
N PHE A 22 -1.02 3.95 -4.33
CA PHE A 22 -1.51 2.62 -3.99
C PHE A 22 -0.66 1.93 -2.91
N PHE A 23 0.68 2.02 -2.99
CA PHE A 23 1.55 1.46 -1.96
C PHE A 23 1.40 2.13 -0.58
N MET A 24 0.99 3.41 -0.53
CA MET A 24 0.75 4.09 0.75
C MET A 24 -0.58 3.71 1.39
N VAL A 25 -1.54 3.21 0.62
CA VAL A 25 -2.89 2.89 1.13
C VAL A 25 -2.86 1.78 2.16
N LEU A 26 -2.08 0.73 1.93
CA LEU A 26 -1.99 -0.42 2.85
C LEU A 26 -1.49 -0.04 4.24
N PRO A 27 -0.30 0.60 4.39
CA PRO A 27 0.20 1.02 5.69
C PRO A 27 -0.75 2.01 6.38
N VAL A 28 -1.34 2.93 5.63
CA VAL A 28 -2.30 3.91 6.17
C VAL A 28 -3.57 3.21 6.66
N SER A 29 -4.09 2.23 5.91
CA SER A 29 -5.26 1.44 6.33
C SER A 29 -4.97 0.70 7.63
N THR A 30 -3.81 0.03 7.73
CA THR A 30 -3.41 -0.69 8.95
C THR A 30 -3.30 0.24 10.16
N VAL A 31 -2.76 1.45 9.99
CA VAL A 31 -2.72 2.45 11.06
C VAL A 31 -4.13 2.86 11.47
N LEU A 32 -5.01 3.17 10.53
CA LEU A 32 -6.38 3.60 10.82
C LEU A 32 -7.23 2.49 11.46
N GLU A 33 -7.07 1.25 11.01
CA GLU A 33 -7.72 0.07 11.58
C GLU A 33 -7.34 -0.15 13.04
N ALA A 34 -6.08 0.12 13.41
CA ALA A 34 -5.64 0.09 14.82
C ALA A 34 -6.40 1.09 15.72
N PHE A 35 -6.91 2.18 15.14
CA PHE A 35 -7.77 3.14 15.84
C PHE A 35 -9.28 2.84 15.69
N GLY A 36 -9.64 1.67 15.16
CA GLY A 36 -11.03 1.26 14.92
C GLY A 36 -11.70 1.95 13.73
N ILE A 37 -10.92 2.56 12.84
CA ILE A 37 -11.43 3.26 11.65
C ILE A 37 -11.25 2.36 10.43
N GLU A 38 -12.35 1.80 9.92
CA GLU A 38 -12.34 1.06 8.65
C GLU A 38 -12.14 2.03 7.47
N PHE A 39 -10.96 1.99 6.85
CA PHE A 39 -10.62 2.88 5.73
C PHE A 39 -10.94 2.25 4.36
N VAL A 40 -10.42 1.05 4.08
CA VAL A 40 -10.60 0.37 2.78
C VAL A 40 -10.88 -1.12 3.01
N THR A 41 -12.01 -1.60 2.48
CA THR A 41 -12.31 -3.05 2.51
C THR A 41 -11.37 -3.84 1.59
N GLU A 42 -11.07 -5.09 1.96
CA GLU A 42 -10.22 -6.00 1.17
C GLU A 42 -10.66 -6.11 -0.31
N ARG A 43 -11.98 -6.13 -0.56
CA ARG A 43 -12.53 -6.20 -1.91
C ARG A 43 -12.19 -4.96 -2.73
N VAL A 44 -12.34 -3.77 -2.15
CA VAL A 44 -12.00 -2.51 -2.82
C VAL A 44 -10.50 -2.45 -3.08
N PHE A 45 -9.70 -2.91 -2.12
CA PHE A 45 -8.26 -2.98 -2.27
C PHE A 45 -7.83 -3.91 -3.42
N ALA A 46 -8.40 -5.11 -3.52
CA ALA A 46 -8.11 -6.07 -4.59
C ALA A 46 -8.48 -5.54 -5.98
N TRP A 47 -9.62 -4.86 -6.11
CA TRP A 47 -10.00 -4.19 -7.35
C TRP A 47 -9.02 -3.10 -7.73
N TRP A 48 -8.64 -2.25 -6.78
CA TRP A 48 -7.70 -1.16 -7.02
C TRP A 48 -6.30 -1.67 -7.36
N TRP A 49 -5.86 -2.76 -6.74
CA TRP A 49 -4.60 -3.44 -7.05
C TRP A 49 -4.55 -3.87 -8.53
N LEU A 50 -5.59 -4.58 -8.99
CA LEU A 50 -5.68 -5.05 -10.37
C LEU A 50 -5.76 -3.86 -11.36
N LEU A 51 -6.57 -2.85 -11.05
CA LEU A 51 -6.68 -1.65 -11.89
C LEU A 51 -5.35 -0.91 -12.01
N THR A 52 -4.60 -0.79 -10.92
CA THR A 52 -3.30 -0.10 -10.91
C THR A 52 -2.27 -0.90 -11.71
N ALA A 53 -2.25 -2.23 -11.59
CA ALA A 53 -1.39 -3.10 -12.40
C ALA A 53 -1.72 -2.98 -13.90
N LEU A 54 -3.00 -3.00 -14.27
CA LEU A 54 -3.45 -2.81 -15.66
C LEU A 54 -3.09 -1.42 -16.18
N PHE A 55 -3.23 -0.38 -15.35
CA PHE A 55 -2.89 0.99 -15.74
C PHE A 55 -1.39 1.14 -16.02
N CYS A 56 -0.53 0.59 -15.16
CA CYS A 56 0.92 0.53 -15.40
C CYS A 56 1.28 -0.29 -16.65
N LEU A 57 0.52 -1.36 -16.94
CA LEU A 57 0.71 -2.17 -18.14
C LEU A 57 0.39 -1.39 -19.42
N VAL A 58 -0.73 -0.67 -19.45
CA VAL A 58 -1.11 0.21 -20.57
C VAL A 58 -0.10 1.33 -20.76
N ALA A 59 0.47 1.87 -19.66
CA ALA A 59 1.56 2.84 -19.69
C ALA A 59 2.93 2.26 -20.12
N ARG A 60 2.99 0.95 -20.41
CA ARG A 60 4.22 0.20 -20.77
C ARG A 60 5.31 0.28 -19.69
N LYS A 61 4.91 0.48 -18.43
CA LYS A 61 5.80 0.55 -17.27
C LYS A 61 5.90 -0.80 -16.58
N TYR A 62 6.49 -1.78 -17.27
CA TYR A 62 6.55 -3.16 -16.81
C TYR A 62 7.25 -3.35 -15.45
N TYR A 63 8.27 -2.54 -15.15
CA TYR A 63 8.91 -2.56 -13.83
C TYR A 63 7.90 -2.26 -12.70
N TRP A 64 7.03 -1.27 -12.92
CA TRP A 64 5.99 -0.91 -11.96
C TRP A 64 4.88 -1.96 -11.87
N VAL A 65 4.57 -2.64 -12.97
CA VAL A 65 3.65 -3.80 -12.95
C VAL A 65 4.20 -4.89 -12.04
N ILE A 66 5.47 -5.25 -12.18
CA ILE A 66 6.12 -6.26 -11.32
C ILE A 66 6.15 -5.78 -9.87
N ALA A 67 6.51 -4.52 -9.63
CA ALA A 67 6.50 -3.94 -8.29
C ALA A 67 5.12 -4.05 -7.65
N ILE A 68 4.04 -3.75 -8.36
CA ILE A 68 2.66 -3.87 -7.85
C ILE A 68 2.29 -5.33 -7.61
N LEU A 69 2.57 -6.24 -8.52
CA LEU A 69 2.16 -7.64 -8.38
C LEU A 69 2.90 -8.36 -7.26
N VAL A 70 4.19 -8.07 -7.08
CA VAL A 70 5.05 -8.75 -6.09
C VAL A 70 5.16 -7.97 -4.80
N GLY A 71 5.30 -6.65 -4.88
CA GLY A 71 5.45 -5.78 -3.73
C GLY A 71 4.18 -5.69 -2.88
N THR A 72 2.99 -5.78 -3.48
CA THR A 72 1.73 -5.71 -2.72
C THR A 72 1.55 -6.88 -1.75
N PRO A 73 1.70 -8.16 -2.16
CA PRO A 73 1.71 -9.28 -1.22
C PRO A 73 2.76 -9.15 -0.11
N ILE A 74 3.98 -8.72 -0.45
CA ILE A 74 5.05 -8.50 0.53
C ILE A 74 4.63 -7.43 1.55
N LEU A 75 4.05 -6.33 1.07
CA LEU A 75 3.60 -5.23 1.90
C LEU A 75 2.43 -5.64 2.80
N MET A 76 1.50 -6.47 2.31
CA MET A 76 0.42 -7.04 3.12
C MET A 76 0.95 -7.88 4.28
N VAL A 77 1.90 -8.78 4.00
CA VAL A 77 2.55 -9.59 5.04
C VAL A 77 3.27 -8.70 6.04
N PHE A 78 4.00 -7.69 5.55
CA PHE A 78 4.68 -6.73 6.43
C PHE A 78 3.70 -5.96 7.32
N CYS A 79 2.59 -5.47 6.77
CA CYS A 79 1.61 -4.69 7.52
C CYS A 79 0.90 -5.56 8.57
N GLY A 80 0.51 -6.78 8.22
CA GLY A 80 -0.20 -7.69 9.12
C GLY A 80 0.69 -8.26 10.23
N MET A 81 1.94 -8.62 9.93
CA MET A 81 2.82 -9.28 10.91
C MET A 81 3.71 -8.33 11.70
N PHE A 82 4.15 -7.21 11.12
CA PHE A 82 5.12 -6.34 11.77
C PHE A 82 4.52 -4.99 12.16
N LEU A 83 3.83 -4.33 11.23
CA LEU A 83 3.32 -2.98 11.49
C LEU A 83 2.19 -2.99 12.52
N ALA A 84 1.24 -3.91 12.41
CA ALA A 84 0.16 -4.06 13.38
C ALA A 84 0.68 -4.35 14.80
N GLU A 85 1.63 -5.28 14.94
CA GLU A 85 2.26 -5.60 16.23
C GLU A 85 3.01 -4.39 16.81
N ALA A 86 3.75 -3.66 15.97
CA ALA A 86 4.45 -2.45 16.40
C ALA A 86 3.48 -1.36 16.87
N ILE A 87 2.36 -1.15 16.18
CA ILE A 87 1.36 -0.15 16.59
C ILE A 87 0.74 -0.55 17.93
N GLY A 88 0.40 -1.82 18.13
CA GLY A 88 -0.10 -2.32 19.40
C GLY A 88 0.88 -2.08 20.55
N TYR A 89 2.12 -2.56 20.39
CA TYR A 89 3.17 -2.44 21.42
C TYR A 89 3.48 -0.97 21.76
N TYR A 90 3.72 -0.12 20.75
CA TYR A 90 4.06 1.27 20.99
C TYR A 90 2.86 2.11 21.44
N GLY A 91 1.64 1.75 21.03
CA GLY A 91 0.40 2.36 21.51
C GLY A 91 0.19 2.14 23.01
N GLU A 92 0.41 0.92 23.48
CA GLU A 92 0.32 0.57 24.89
C GLU A 92 1.46 1.20 25.70
N GLU A 93 2.72 0.97 25.30
CA GLU A 93 3.91 1.38 26.06
C GLU A 93 4.03 2.90 26.21
N PHE A 94 3.74 3.67 25.15
CA PHE A 94 3.97 5.12 25.16
C PHE A 94 2.70 5.95 25.44
N PHE A 95 1.52 5.42 25.11
CA PHE A 95 0.26 6.17 25.21
C PHE A 95 -0.77 5.52 26.14
N GLY A 96 -0.51 4.30 26.65
CA GLY A 96 -1.48 3.55 27.45
C GLY A 96 -2.76 3.21 26.68
N LEU A 97 -2.69 3.19 25.34
CA LEU A 97 -3.83 2.91 24.47
C LEU A 97 -3.83 1.42 24.13
N ASP A 98 -4.87 0.72 24.57
CA ASP A 98 -5.15 -0.65 24.14
C ASP A 98 -5.79 -0.64 22.74
N LEU A 99 -4.94 -0.51 21.72
CA LEU A 99 -5.34 -0.39 20.31
C LEU A 99 -5.59 -1.76 19.66
N TYR A 100 -5.22 -2.86 20.32
CA TYR A 100 -5.39 -4.23 19.82
C TYR A 100 -5.68 -5.21 20.98
N PRO A 101 -6.92 -5.31 21.47
CA PRO A 101 -7.28 -6.25 22.54
C PRO A 101 -7.41 -7.72 22.08
N LEU A 102 -6.87 -8.09 20.90
CA LEU A 102 -7.14 -9.37 20.21
C LEU A 102 -5.97 -10.36 20.20
N TRP A 103 -5.05 -10.27 21.16
CA TRP A 103 -4.10 -11.35 21.48
C TRP A 103 -4.40 -11.93 22.87
#